data_AF-A0A7X6T6C3-F1
#
_entry.id   AF-A0A7X6T6C3-F1
#
_cell.length_a   1.000
_cell.length_b   1.000
_cell.length_c   1.000
_cell.angle_alpha   90.00
_cell.angle_beta   90.00
_cell.angle_gamma   90.00
#
_symmetry.space_group_name_H-M   'P 1'
#
loop_
_entity.id
_entity.type
_entity.pdbx_description
1 polymer ?
#
loop_
_entity_poly.entity_id
_entity_poly.type
_entity_poly.pdbx_seq_one_letter_code
_entity_poly.pdbx_strand_id
1 'polypeptide(L)'
;MYYYLLVSPTEALIASMLDSDAFALYMARGEHNTAKEQLIFVEITGEFGSDFDWDFARKTCVPHPDGRPKNSVYLSVYRALERVPLEFLGDLFLVTKDGKTLRLKKGLYEEPKKWRGYALYKELCPVTPLVASTLLPRSFATYLLDSTRHISVPAIVFADIKLFDLDDPKKSDECLHLFDKESCEHL
;
A
#
# COMPACT_ATOMS: atom_id res chain seq x y z
N MET A 1 -7.39 -18.88 7.52
CA MET A 1 -6.15 -18.36 6.93
C MET A 1 -6.53 -17.13 6.16
N TYR A 2 -5.70 -16.10 6.25
CA TYR A 2 -5.90 -14.80 5.64
C TYR A 2 -4.72 -14.49 4.72
N TYR A 3 -4.94 -13.58 3.77
CA TYR A 3 -3.95 -13.17 2.80
C TYR A 3 -3.90 -11.65 2.75
N TYR A 4 -2.70 -11.10 2.74
CA TYR A 4 -2.46 -9.66 2.79
C TYR A 4 -1.45 -9.25 1.73
N LEU A 5 -1.79 -8.25 0.94
CA LEU A 5 -0.88 -7.57 0.02
C LEU A 5 -0.35 -6.32 0.72
N LEU A 6 0.92 -6.32 1.11
CA LEU A 6 1.62 -5.12 1.55
C LEU A 6 1.94 -4.26 0.33
N VAL A 7 1.66 -2.97 0.44
CA VAL A 7 1.87 -1.97 -0.63
C VAL A 7 2.68 -0.77 -0.14
N SER A 8 3.09 -0.75 1.13
CA SER A 8 4.05 0.21 1.68
C SER A 8 4.57 -0.31 3.03
N PRO A 9 5.86 -0.14 3.36
CA PRO A 9 6.91 0.48 2.54
C PRO A 9 7.49 -0.46 1.46
N THR A 10 7.24 -1.76 1.59
CA THR A 10 7.65 -2.77 0.61
C THR A 10 6.44 -3.54 0.10
N GLU A 11 6.59 -4.10 -1.10
CA GLU A 11 5.59 -4.93 -1.73
C GLU A 11 5.76 -6.39 -1.29
N ALA A 12 4.69 -7.03 -0.82
CA ALA A 12 4.70 -8.46 -0.53
C ALA A 12 3.30 -9.06 -0.51
N LEU A 13 3.15 -10.31 -0.95
CA LEU A 13 1.96 -11.11 -0.69
C LEU A 13 2.26 -12.10 0.45
N ILE A 14 1.46 -12.04 1.51
CA ILE A 14 1.69 -12.78 2.75
C ILE A 14 0.45 -13.57 3.12
N ALA A 15 0.62 -14.85 3.46
CA ALA A 15 -0.39 -15.67 4.12
C ALA A 15 -0.19 -15.64 5.64
N SER A 16 -1.28 -15.59 6.40
CA SER A 16 -1.24 -15.53 7.87
C SER A 16 -2.41 -16.28 8.50
N MET A 17 -2.23 -16.76 9.72
CA MET A 17 -3.34 -17.22 10.56
C MET A 17 -3.95 -16.10 11.40
N LEU A 18 -3.33 -14.92 11.43
CA LEU A 18 -3.80 -13.75 12.16
C LEU A 18 -4.83 -12.98 11.33
N ASP A 19 -5.92 -12.56 11.98
CA ASP A 19 -6.84 -11.58 11.39
C ASP A 19 -6.17 -10.22 11.18
N SER A 20 -6.84 -9.30 10.50
CA SER A 20 -6.24 -8.05 10.03
C SER A 20 -5.72 -7.17 11.17
N ASP A 21 -6.40 -7.13 12.31
CA ASP A 21 -5.96 -6.35 13.48
C ASP A 21 -4.75 -6.99 14.17
N ALA A 22 -4.77 -8.31 14.37
CA ALA A 22 -3.63 -9.04 14.94
C ALA A 22 -2.42 -9.03 14.00
N PHE A 23 -2.65 -9.16 12.69
CA PHE A 23 -1.62 -9.09 11.66
C PHE A 23 -0.98 -7.71 11.61
N ALA A 24 -1.77 -6.64 11.63
CA ALA A 24 -1.27 -5.28 11.67
C ALA A 24 -0.38 -5.03 12.90
N LEU A 25 -0.82 -5.48 14.07
CA LEU A 25 -0.05 -5.36 15.31
C LEU A 25 1.27 -6.13 15.23
N TYR A 26 1.24 -7.35 14.69
CA TYR A 26 2.40 -8.19 14.48
C TYR A 26 3.41 -7.52 13.53
N MET A 27 2.96 -7.08 12.36
CA MET A 27 3.82 -6.48 11.33
C MET A 27 4.39 -5.13 11.77
N ALA A 28 3.64 -4.31 12.51
CA ALA A 28 4.11 -3.00 12.97
C ALA A 28 5.15 -3.08 14.10
N ARG A 29 5.06 -4.11 14.96
CA ARG A 29 5.95 -4.25 16.11
C ARG A 29 7.28 -4.92 15.76
N GLY A 30 7.28 -5.83 14.79
CA GLY A 30 8.42 -6.66 14.42
C GLY A 30 8.88 -7.61 15.54
N GLU A 31 9.29 -8.83 15.20
CA GLU A 31 10.10 -9.64 16.12
C GLU A 31 11.58 -9.38 15.81
N HIS A 32 12.27 -8.72 16.74
CA HIS A 32 13.73 -8.47 16.74
C HIS A 32 14.30 -7.69 15.53
N ASN A 33 14.62 -6.41 15.77
CA ASN A 33 15.56 -5.59 14.97
C ASN A 33 15.18 -5.21 13.51
N THR A 34 13.91 -5.26 13.15
CA THR A 34 13.42 -4.59 11.93
C THR A 34 12.73 -3.27 12.28
N ALA A 35 12.89 -2.26 11.42
CA ALA A 35 12.47 -0.89 11.69
C ALA A 35 10.96 -0.83 12.01
N LYS A 36 10.61 -0.10 13.08
CA LYS A 36 9.21 0.25 13.38
C LYS A 36 8.72 1.16 12.27
N GLU A 37 8.03 0.60 11.29
CA GLU A 37 7.58 1.32 10.10
C GLU A 37 6.06 1.46 10.08
N GLN A 38 5.60 2.56 9.49
CA GLN A 38 4.21 2.66 9.10
C GLN A 38 4.03 1.77 7.88
N LEU A 39 2.95 0.99 7.86
CA LEU A 39 2.70 0.09 6.74
C LEU A 39 1.28 0.22 6.24
N ILE A 40 1.11 -0.10 4.96
CA ILE A 40 -0.16 -0.15 4.28
C ILE A 40 -0.30 -1.54 3.68
N PHE A 41 -1.39 -2.22 4.01
CA PHE A 41 -1.71 -3.50 3.39
C PHE A 41 -3.19 -3.56 3.00
N VAL A 42 -3.50 -4.47 2.08
CA VAL A 42 -4.84 -4.76 1.59
C VAL A 42 -5.16 -6.21 1.85
N GLU A 43 -6.36 -6.49 2.35
CA GLU A 43 -6.88 -7.86 2.43
C GLU A 43 -7.01 -8.45 1.03
N ILE A 44 -6.72 -9.75 0.90
CA ILE A 44 -6.99 -10.51 -0.31
C ILE A 44 -8.12 -11.49 0.01
N THR A 45 -9.23 -11.34 -0.71
CA THR A 45 -10.52 -11.99 -0.40
C THR A 45 -10.59 -13.47 -0.77
N GLY A 46 -9.60 -13.98 -1.50
CA GLY A 46 -9.52 -15.39 -1.88
C GLY A 46 -8.26 -15.72 -2.67
N GLU A 47 -8.05 -17.01 -2.91
CA GLU A 47 -7.00 -17.51 -3.79
C GLU A 47 -7.42 -17.38 -5.25
N PHE A 48 -6.47 -17.14 -6.15
CA PHE A 48 -6.74 -16.93 -7.57
C PHE A 48 -5.53 -17.24 -8.44
N GLY A 49 -5.78 -17.49 -9.73
CA GLY A 49 -4.71 -17.73 -10.71
C GLY A 49 -3.72 -18.81 -10.29
N SER A 50 -2.50 -18.73 -10.84
CA SER A 50 -1.41 -19.66 -10.54
C SER A 50 -0.06 -18.96 -10.36
N ASP A 51 -0.05 -17.63 -10.26
CA ASP A 51 1.18 -16.86 -10.08
C ASP A 51 1.76 -16.96 -8.66
N PHE A 52 0.95 -17.41 -7.70
CA PHE A 52 1.34 -17.60 -6.30
C PHE A 52 1.13 -19.06 -5.87
N ASP A 53 2.05 -19.59 -5.07
CA ASP A 53 2.00 -20.97 -4.58
C ASP A 53 1.05 -21.08 -3.35
N TRP A 54 -0.24 -21.15 -3.64
CA TRP A 54 -1.28 -21.29 -2.62
C TRP A 54 -1.19 -22.63 -1.87
N ASP A 55 -0.70 -23.69 -2.53
CA ASP A 55 -0.48 -25.00 -1.90
C ASP A 55 0.63 -24.92 -0.85
N PHE A 56 1.72 -24.24 -1.15
CA PHE A 56 2.77 -23.94 -0.18
C PHE A 56 2.21 -23.16 1.01
N ALA A 57 1.37 -22.15 0.77
CA ALA A 57 0.69 -21.39 1.82
C ALA A 57 -0.09 -22.32 2.77
N ARG A 58 -0.95 -23.20 2.22
CA ARG A 58 -1.75 -24.14 3.01
C ARG A 58 -0.92 -25.13 3.82
N LYS A 59 0.22 -25.58 3.27
CA LYS A 59 1.10 -26.56 3.92
C LYS A 59 1.96 -25.95 5.02
N THR A 60 2.32 -24.67 4.90
CA THR A 60 3.33 -24.02 5.77
C THR A 60 2.74 -22.99 6.71
N CYS A 61 1.60 -22.39 6.38
CA CYS A 61 0.87 -21.47 7.24
C CYS A 61 -0.08 -22.22 8.18
N VAL A 62 0.51 -23.16 8.93
CA VAL A 62 -0.16 -24.03 9.89
C VAL A 62 0.34 -23.74 11.31
N PRO A 63 -0.45 -24.03 12.36
CA PRO A 63 -0.04 -23.81 13.73
C PRO A 63 1.33 -24.43 14.05
N HIS A 64 2.06 -23.78 14.94
CA HIS A 64 3.26 -24.35 15.52
C HIS A 64 2.93 -25.62 16.32
N PRO A 65 3.92 -26.50 16.62
CA PRO A 65 3.69 -27.70 17.42
C PRO A 65 3.06 -27.45 18.80
N ASP A 66 3.23 -26.24 19.34
CA ASP A 66 2.64 -25.77 20.59
C ASP A 66 1.21 -25.22 20.45
N GLY A 67 0.64 -25.27 19.24
CA GLY A 67 -0.71 -24.80 18.93
C GLY A 67 -0.81 -23.29 18.64
N ARG A 68 0.28 -22.52 18.77
CA ARG A 68 0.25 -21.08 18.44
C ARG A 68 0.02 -20.87 16.94
N PRO A 69 -0.76 -19.84 16.54
CA PRO A 69 -0.98 -19.54 15.14
C PRO A 69 0.34 -19.17 14.44
N LYS A 70 0.47 -19.51 13.15
CA LYS A 70 1.56 -19.02 12.33
C LYS A 70 1.33 -17.54 12.00
N ASN A 71 2.27 -16.69 12.39
CA ASN A 71 2.13 -15.25 12.23
C ASN A 71 2.19 -14.80 10.75
N SER A 72 3.11 -15.35 9.95
CA SER A 72 3.23 -15.00 8.52
C SER A 72 4.01 -16.04 7.72
N VAL A 73 3.68 -16.14 6.42
CA VAL A 73 4.41 -16.86 5.38
C VAL A 73 4.37 -15.99 4.11
N TYR A 74 5.54 -15.66 3.55
CA TYR A 74 5.61 -14.88 2.32
C TYR A 74 5.40 -15.77 1.09
N LEU A 75 4.47 -15.38 0.22
CA LEU A 75 4.22 -16.00 -1.09
C LEU A 75 4.91 -15.26 -2.22
N SER A 76 5.10 -13.95 -2.06
CA SER A 76 5.92 -13.12 -2.94
C SER A 76 6.44 -11.90 -2.18
N VAL A 77 7.61 -11.41 -2.59
CA VAL A 77 8.24 -10.17 -2.09
C VAL A 77 8.48 -9.15 -3.23
N TYR A 78 7.99 -9.43 -4.45
CA TYR A 78 8.23 -8.59 -5.62
C TYR A 78 7.16 -8.83 -6.70
N ARG A 79 6.71 -7.74 -7.34
CA ARG A 79 5.72 -7.76 -8.44
C ARG A 79 4.46 -8.55 -8.05
N ALA A 80 4.04 -8.45 -6.80
CA ALA A 80 2.83 -9.08 -6.30
C ALA A 80 1.58 -8.33 -6.78
N LEU A 81 1.57 -7.00 -6.65
CA LEU A 81 0.49 -6.09 -7.02
C LEU A 81 0.01 -6.31 -8.46
N GLU A 82 0.93 -6.36 -9.42
CA GLU A 82 0.59 -6.55 -10.85
C GLU A 82 -0.07 -7.90 -11.16
N ARG A 83 0.05 -8.88 -10.26
CA ARG A 83 -0.53 -10.21 -10.37
C ARG A 83 -1.83 -10.35 -9.60
N VAL A 84 -2.22 -9.37 -8.78
CA VAL A 84 -3.46 -9.39 -8.01
C VAL A 84 -4.58 -8.71 -8.81
N PRO A 85 -5.62 -9.42 -9.24
CA PRO A 85 -6.77 -8.80 -9.88
C PRO A 85 -7.54 -7.89 -8.89
N LEU A 86 -8.07 -6.77 -9.39
CA LEU A 86 -8.75 -5.75 -8.57
C LEU A 86 -9.97 -6.30 -7.81
N GLU A 87 -10.64 -7.33 -8.32
CA GLU A 87 -11.78 -7.97 -7.67
C GLU A 87 -11.39 -8.68 -6.36
N PHE A 88 -10.16 -9.20 -6.26
CA PHE A 88 -9.67 -9.90 -5.08
C PHE A 88 -9.19 -8.97 -3.97
N LEU A 89 -8.88 -7.70 -4.28
CA LEU A 89 -8.56 -6.69 -3.27
C LEU A 89 -9.77 -6.43 -2.36
N GLY A 90 -9.58 -6.54 -1.06
CA GLY A 90 -10.55 -6.26 -0.02
C GLY A 90 -10.34 -4.87 0.59
N ASP A 91 -10.50 -4.79 1.91
CA ASP A 91 -10.30 -3.53 2.64
C ASP A 91 -8.81 -3.23 2.81
N LEU A 92 -8.50 -1.93 2.84
CA LEU A 92 -7.14 -1.42 3.01
C LEU A 92 -6.93 -0.96 4.44
N PHE A 93 -5.75 -1.19 4.99
CA PHE A 93 -5.41 -0.91 6.37
C PHE A 93 -4.19 0.01 6.41
N LEU A 94 -4.33 1.14 7.10
CA LEU A 94 -3.23 2.04 7.44
C LEU A 94 -2.79 1.74 8.87
N VAL A 95 -1.50 1.46 9.06
CA VAL A 95 -0.99 1.02 10.35
C VAL A 95 0.15 1.93 10.80
N THR A 96 0.03 2.43 12.03
CA THR A 96 1.09 3.22 12.66
C THR A 96 2.20 2.33 13.20
N LYS A 97 3.36 2.92 13.49
CA LYS A 97 4.53 2.24 14.08
C LYS A 97 4.27 1.54 15.42
N ASP A 98 3.24 1.97 16.16
CA ASP A 98 2.80 1.36 17.42
C ASP A 98 1.68 0.32 17.25
N GLY A 99 1.26 0.05 16.01
CA GLY A 99 0.27 -0.96 15.65
C GLY A 99 -1.19 -0.50 15.75
N LYS A 100 -1.45 0.82 15.76
CA LYS A 100 -2.82 1.32 15.64
C LYS A 100 -3.26 1.23 14.18
N THR A 101 -4.47 0.72 13.98
CA THR A 101 -5.02 0.44 12.66
C THR A 101 -6.15 1.40 12.30
N LEU A 102 -6.16 1.85 11.05
CA LEU A 102 -7.31 2.48 10.42
C LEU A 102 -7.72 1.65 9.20
N ARG A 103 -8.91 1.06 9.27
CA ARG A 103 -9.52 0.31 8.16
C ARG A 103 -10.25 1.26 7.20
N LEU A 104 -9.91 1.17 5.93
CA LEU A 104 -10.56 1.85 4.81
C LEU A 104 -11.33 0.81 3.99
N LYS A 105 -12.66 0.95 3.98
CA LYS A 105 -13.53 0.01 3.26
C LYS A 105 -13.37 0.18 1.76
N LYS A 106 -13.32 -0.93 1.02
CA LYS A 106 -13.39 -0.92 -0.44
C LYS A 106 -14.66 -0.22 -0.89
N GLY A 107 -14.51 0.74 -1.81
CA GLY A 107 -15.61 1.50 -2.40
C GLY A 107 -15.53 1.50 -3.91
N LEU A 108 -16.62 1.88 -4.55
CA LEU A 108 -16.60 2.23 -5.96
C LEU A 108 -15.83 3.53 -6.15
N TYR A 109 -15.04 3.60 -7.23
CA TYR A 109 -14.37 4.84 -7.59
C TYR A 109 -15.39 5.93 -7.93
N GLU A 110 -15.26 7.08 -7.27
CA GLU A 110 -15.98 8.30 -7.59
C GLU A 110 -14.98 9.38 -8.01
N GLU A 111 -15.29 10.09 -9.09
CA GLU A 111 -14.46 11.23 -9.50
C GLU A 111 -14.56 12.37 -8.48
N PRO A 112 -13.47 13.12 -8.23
CA PRO A 112 -13.49 14.28 -7.36
C PRO A 112 -14.55 15.31 -7.80
N LYS A 113 -15.55 15.57 -6.95
CA LYS A 113 -16.65 16.52 -7.26
C LYS A 113 -16.21 17.97 -7.46
N LYS A 114 -15.06 18.35 -6.88
CA LYS A 114 -14.49 19.70 -6.96
C LYS A 114 -13.03 19.58 -7.41
N TRP A 115 -12.80 19.76 -8.70
CA TRP A 115 -11.46 19.73 -9.29
C TRP A 115 -10.89 21.14 -9.40
N ARG A 116 -9.69 21.36 -8.84
CA ARG A 116 -9.01 22.68 -8.86
C ARG A 116 -8.04 22.84 -10.05
N GLY A 117 -7.94 21.82 -10.91
CA GLY A 117 -7.02 21.80 -12.04
C GLY A 117 -5.72 21.02 -11.79
N TYR A 118 -5.41 20.68 -10.54
CA TYR A 118 -4.21 19.93 -10.17
C TYR A 118 -4.40 19.08 -8.90
N ALA A 119 -3.55 18.07 -8.76
CA ALA A 119 -3.40 17.19 -7.59
C ALA A 119 -1.92 16.94 -7.28
N LEU A 120 -1.65 16.50 -6.05
CA LEU A 120 -0.35 15.98 -5.64
C LEU A 120 -0.51 14.50 -5.32
N TYR A 121 -0.08 13.63 -6.22
CA TYR A 121 -0.18 12.19 -6.04
C TYR A 121 1.07 11.66 -5.36
N LYS A 122 0.88 10.94 -4.24
CA LYS A 122 1.91 10.07 -3.69
C LYS A 122 1.70 8.67 -4.24
N GLU A 123 2.62 8.23 -5.08
CA GLU A 123 2.70 6.84 -5.49
C GLU A 123 3.27 6.01 -4.32
N LEU A 124 2.72 4.82 -4.11
CA LEU A 124 2.98 3.97 -2.95
C LEU A 124 3.60 2.62 -3.36
N CYS A 125 3.14 2.03 -4.46
CA CYS A 125 3.63 0.75 -4.97
C CYS A 125 3.36 0.64 -6.47
N PRO A 126 4.31 0.16 -7.31
CA PRO A 126 5.60 -0.42 -6.95
C PRO A 126 6.72 0.62 -6.76
N VAL A 127 6.46 1.87 -7.13
CA VAL A 127 7.39 3.00 -7.01
C VAL A 127 6.81 4.04 -6.05
N THR A 128 7.66 4.92 -5.51
CA THR A 128 7.28 5.86 -4.45
C THR A 128 7.50 7.35 -4.74
N PRO A 129 7.41 7.87 -5.98
CA PRO A 129 7.54 9.30 -6.24
C PRO A 129 6.38 10.13 -5.66
N LEU A 130 6.64 11.43 -5.52
CA LEU A 130 5.63 12.45 -5.24
C LEU A 130 5.46 13.30 -6.50
N VAL A 131 4.26 13.32 -7.08
CA VAL A 131 4.02 13.84 -8.43
C VAL A 131 2.92 14.90 -8.42
N ALA A 132 3.25 16.11 -8.86
CA ALA A 132 2.25 17.13 -9.19
C ALA A 132 1.68 16.86 -10.59
N SER A 133 0.35 16.80 -10.72
CA SER A 133 -0.30 16.50 -11.99
C SER A 133 -1.58 17.30 -12.20
N THR A 134 -1.88 17.65 -13.45
CA THR A 134 -3.16 18.23 -13.87
C THR A 134 -4.21 17.18 -14.24
N LEU A 135 -3.85 15.90 -14.17
CA LEU A 135 -4.74 14.78 -14.50
C LEU A 135 -5.59 14.38 -13.29
N LEU A 136 -6.85 14.08 -13.54
CA LEU A 136 -7.74 13.42 -12.57
C LEU A 136 -7.23 11.99 -12.25
N PRO A 137 -7.60 11.39 -11.10
CA PRO A 137 -7.00 10.13 -10.65
C PRO A 137 -7.09 8.98 -11.66
N ARG A 138 -8.23 8.82 -12.34
CA ARG A 138 -8.40 7.79 -13.38
C ARG A 138 -7.49 8.05 -14.57
N SER A 139 -7.45 9.28 -15.08
CA SER A 139 -6.58 9.65 -16.21
C SER A 139 -5.09 9.53 -15.86
N PHE A 140 -4.73 9.87 -14.62
CA PHE A 140 -3.37 9.71 -14.10
C PHE A 140 -2.97 8.23 -14.06
N ALA A 141 -3.82 7.35 -13.51
CA ALA A 141 -3.58 5.91 -13.52
C ALA A 141 -3.45 5.37 -14.94
N THR A 142 -4.38 5.70 -15.85
CA THR A 142 -4.29 5.26 -17.26
C THR A 142 -3.01 5.73 -17.94
N TYR A 143 -2.55 6.95 -17.64
CA TYR A 143 -1.30 7.49 -18.18
C TYR A 143 -0.09 6.66 -17.73
N LEU A 144 -0.01 6.29 -16.44
CA LEU A 144 1.10 5.50 -15.90
C LEU A 144 1.08 4.02 -16.31
N LEU A 145 -0.11 3.47 -16.57
CA LEU A 145 -0.30 2.07 -16.95
C LEU A 145 -0.12 1.81 -18.46
N ASP A 146 0.09 2.85 -19.27
CA ASP A 146 0.26 2.71 -20.72
C ASP A 146 1.66 2.21 -21.08
N SER A 147 1.75 0.90 -21.37
CA SER A 147 3.00 0.23 -21.72
C SER A 147 3.64 0.68 -23.03
N THR A 148 2.97 1.51 -23.84
CA THR A 148 3.56 2.09 -25.06
C THR A 148 4.44 3.30 -24.77
N ARG A 149 4.35 3.86 -23.55
CA ARG A 149 5.14 5.01 -23.11
C ARG A 149 6.53 4.59 -22.61
N HIS A 150 7.46 5.54 -22.67
CA HIS A 150 8.84 5.34 -22.22
C HIS A 150 8.94 5.02 -20.71
N ILE A 151 8.08 5.63 -19.90
CA ILE A 151 7.97 5.39 -18.46
C ILE A 151 6.56 4.88 -18.21
N SER A 152 6.46 3.64 -17.73
CA SER A 152 5.19 3.00 -17.37
C SER A 152 5.41 1.98 -16.26
N VAL A 153 4.32 1.66 -15.55
CA VAL A 153 4.26 0.61 -14.54
C VAL A 153 3.10 -0.34 -14.85
N PRO A 154 3.19 -1.63 -14.51
CA PRO A 154 2.15 -2.61 -14.84
C PRO A 154 0.91 -2.53 -13.93
N ALA A 155 1.10 -2.02 -12.71
CA ALA A 155 0.05 -1.71 -11.75
C ALA A 155 0.53 -0.57 -10.85
N ILE A 156 -0.39 0.16 -10.21
CA ILE A 156 -0.07 1.29 -9.35
C ILE A 156 -1.03 1.39 -8.18
N VAL A 157 -0.48 1.65 -6.99
CA VAL A 157 -1.21 2.12 -5.81
C VAL A 157 -0.71 3.53 -5.53
N PHE A 158 -1.64 4.48 -5.41
CA PHE A 158 -1.31 5.88 -5.15
C PHE A 158 -2.43 6.54 -4.35
N ALA A 159 -2.11 7.67 -3.71
CA ALA A 159 -3.05 8.49 -2.98
C ALA A 159 -2.98 9.94 -3.47
N ASP A 160 -4.14 10.59 -3.58
CA ASP A 160 -4.23 12.04 -3.74
C ASP A 160 -4.00 12.70 -2.37
N ILE A 161 -2.88 13.39 -2.23
CA ILE A 161 -2.55 14.13 -1.01
C ILE A 161 -3.34 15.42 -1.05
N LYS A 162 -4.27 15.57 -0.10
CA LYS A 162 -5.00 16.82 0.09
C LYS A 162 -4.01 17.94 0.39
N LEU A 163 -3.76 18.75 -0.63
CA LEU A 163 -3.06 20.00 -0.51
C LEU A 163 -3.95 20.98 0.28
N PHE A 164 -3.31 21.72 1.20
CA PHE A 164 -3.92 22.91 1.77
C PHE A 164 -4.14 23.95 0.68
N ASP A 165 -4.89 25.00 1.00
CA ASP A 165 -5.14 26.08 0.05
C ASP A 165 -3.82 26.76 -0.35
N LEU A 166 -3.27 26.40 -1.51
CA LEU A 166 -2.02 26.97 -2.03
C LEU A 166 -2.22 28.42 -2.50
N ASP A 167 -3.47 28.86 -2.64
CA ASP A 167 -3.81 30.25 -2.93
C ASP A 167 -3.60 31.17 -1.69
N ASP A 168 -3.32 30.58 -0.52
CA ASP A 168 -2.94 31.28 0.72
C ASP A 168 -1.48 30.93 1.11
N PRO A 169 -0.48 31.72 0.68
CA PRO A 169 0.94 31.45 0.90
C PRO A 169 1.33 31.25 2.37
N LYS A 170 0.55 31.82 3.30
CA LYS A 170 0.81 31.71 4.74
C LYS A 170 0.44 30.32 5.29
N LYS A 171 -0.50 29.62 4.64
CA LYS A 171 -0.90 28.25 5.03
C LYS A 171 -0.09 27.17 4.33
N SER A 172 0.51 27.48 3.18
CA SER A 172 1.36 26.53 2.45
C SER A 172 2.72 26.31 3.11
N ASP A 173 3.33 27.36 3.69
CA ASP A 173 4.66 27.30 4.31
C ASP A 173 4.72 26.41 5.56
N GLU A 174 3.65 26.32 6.34
CA GLU A 174 3.61 25.47 7.54
C GLU A 174 3.71 23.96 7.23
N CYS A 175 3.49 23.57 5.97
CA CYS A 175 3.40 22.16 5.57
C CYS A 175 4.51 21.66 4.65
N LEU A 176 5.26 22.53 3.96
CA LEU A 176 6.41 22.09 3.16
C LEU A 176 7.44 21.34 4.04
N HIS A 177 7.61 21.79 5.28
CA HIS A 177 8.48 21.15 6.28
C HIS A 177 8.08 19.70 6.65
N LEU A 178 6.87 19.24 6.31
CA LEU A 178 6.44 17.85 6.50
C LEU A 178 6.98 16.92 5.40
N PHE A 179 7.28 17.46 4.22
CA PHE A 179 7.82 16.72 3.08
C PHE A 179 9.35 16.86 2.94
N ASP A 180 9.94 17.90 3.54
CA ASP A 180 11.36 18.26 3.39
C ASP A 180 12.35 17.54 4.31
N LYS A 181 11.89 16.64 5.21
CA LYS A 181 12.76 16.08 6.24
C LYS A 181 13.73 14.98 5.79
N GLU A 182 13.66 14.50 4.55
CA GLU A 182 14.53 13.41 4.06
C GLU A 182 15.41 13.78 2.85
N SER A 183 15.50 15.05 2.45
CA SER A 183 16.26 15.44 1.24
C SER A 183 17.44 16.39 1.48
N CYS A 184 17.80 16.67 2.73
CA CYS A 184 18.90 17.58 3.08
C CYS A 184 20.01 16.89 3.90
N GLU A 185 20.42 15.70 3.51
CA GLU A 185 21.79 15.22 3.76
C GLU A 185 22.27 14.69 2.41
N HIS A 186 23.48 15.01 1.99
CA HIS A 186 24.05 14.92 0.62
C HIS A 186 23.97 16.21 -0.20
N LEU A 187 24.52 17.30 0.36
CA LEU A 187 25.41 18.22 -0.35
C LEU A 187 26.55 18.62 0.59
#